data_AF-A3HTF7-F1
#
_entry.id   AF-A3HTF7-F1
#
_cell.length_a   1.000
_cell.length_b   1.000
_cell.length_c   1.000
_cell.angle_alpha   90.00
_cell.angle_beta   90.00
_cell.angle_gamma   90.00
#
_symmetry.space_group_name_H-M   'P 1'
#
loop_
_entity.id
_entity.type
_entity.pdbx_description
1 polymer ?
#
loop_
_entity_poly.entity_id
_entity_poly.type
_entity_poly.pdbx_seq_one_letter_code
_entity_poly.pdbx_strand_id
1 'polypeptide(L)'
;MQKHKKDYLVNYSCLTFVLIVKKRDMTFQKGIELYKAGEFESALEVFNQLISNSEKTPELHLYRGRILSRLGKTSEAILDFDLIVELDPYNTNYISDRAVVLHLLNRNDEALAEFDRAANLDPKNPYRYSSRAYFKDRIGDLNGSIEDYDKAIALDPEDAVSFNNKGLVEEKLGYKERSKKSFEKADDLVGYKPQDQKEDQPKPPLEKVEPIVNDEEDLEKELTFGHFLQTIKGLVTDPKTRKEFKEFIKNLFGRNKL
;
A
#
# COMPACT_ATOMS: atom_id res chain seq x y z
N MET A 1 36.59 -52.52 -25.55
CA MET A 1 36.38 -51.06 -25.34
C MET A 1 34.95 -50.76 -24.85
N GLN A 2 34.58 -51.20 -23.65
CA GLN A 2 33.23 -50.98 -23.08
C GLN A 2 33.30 -50.73 -21.57
N LYS A 3 33.96 -49.62 -21.16
CA LYS A 3 34.03 -49.24 -19.73
C LYS A 3 33.71 -47.77 -19.42
N HIS A 4 33.13 -47.01 -20.35
CA HIS A 4 32.86 -45.57 -20.11
C HIS A 4 31.40 -45.11 -20.26
N LYS A 5 30.41 -46.02 -20.24
CA LYS A 5 28.99 -45.63 -20.38
C LYS A 5 28.16 -45.59 -19.08
N LYS A 6 28.73 -45.93 -17.92
CA LYS A 6 27.98 -45.97 -16.65
C LYS A 6 27.98 -44.66 -15.84
N ASP A 7 28.93 -43.76 -16.08
CA ASP A 7 29.04 -42.53 -15.27
C ASP A 7 28.17 -41.36 -15.78
N TYR A 8 27.62 -41.48 -17.00
CA TYR A 8 26.74 -40.44 -17.54
C TYR A 8 25.30 -40.51 -17.04
N LEU A 9 24.78 -41.70 -16.69
CA LEU A 9 23.37 -41.85 -16.28
C LEU A 9 23.11 -41.44 -14.82
N VAL A 10 24.12 -41.54 -13.94
CA VAL A 10 23.99 -41.19 -12.52
C VAL A 10 23.91 -39.68 -12.31
N ASN A 11 24.57 -38.89 -13.17
CA ASN A 11 24.51 -37.43 -13.11
C ASN A 11 23.16 -36.87 -13.62
N TYR A 12 22.53 -37.48 -14.63
CA TYR A 12 21.20 -37.04 -15.07
C TYR A 12 20.14 -37.31 -14.00
N SER A 13 20.21 -38.45 -13.30
CA SER A 13 19.29 -38.78 -12.20
C SER A 13 19.42 -37.82 -11.02
N CYS A 14 20.63 -37.42 -10.64
CA CYS A 14 20.84 -36.49 -9.53
C CYS A 14 20.49 -35.05 -9.94
N LEU A 15 20.78 -34.65 -11.19
CA LEU A 15 20.44 -33.33 -11.70
C LEU A 15 18.92 -33.17 -11.94
N THR A 16 18.23 -34.20 -12.45
CA THR A 16 16.76 -34.19 -12.55
C THR A 16 16.13 -34.28 -11.17
N PHE A 17 16.66 -35.06 -10.23
CA PHE A 17 16.15 -35.08 -8.85
C PHE A 17 16.40 -33.75 -8.13
N VAL A 18 17.55 -33.08 -8.34
CA VAL A 18 17.80 -31.73 -7.82
C VAL A 18 16.91 -30.70 -8.52
N LEU A 19 16.64 -30.81 -9.83
CA LEU A 19 15.69 -29.96 -10.55
C LEU A 19 14.23 -30.21 -10.13
N ILE A 20 13.89 -31.45 -9.80
CA ILE A 20 12.57 -31.86 -9.28
C ILE A 20 12.41 -31.40 -7.81
N VAL A 21 13.47 -31.47 -7.00
CA VAL A 21 13.50 -30.96 -5.61
C VAL A 21 13.54 -29.42 -5.58
N LYS A 22 14.03 -28.77 -6.65
CA LYS A 22 13.93 -27.30 -6.83
C LYS A 22 12.59 -26.85 -7.40
N LYS A 23 11.71 -27.77 -7.79
CA LYS A 23 10.28 -27.49 -7.94
C LYS A 23 9.74 -27.31 -6.53
N ARG A 24 9.98 -26.12 -5.96
CA ARG A 24 9.31 -25.65 -4.74
C ARG A 24 7.83 -25.96 -4.91
N ASP A 25 7.17 -26.40 -3.84
CA ASP A 25 5.73 -26.55 -3.84
C ASP A 25 5.11 -25.14 -3.88
N MET A 26 5.01 -24.60 -5.09
CA MET A 26 4.54 -23.24 -5.36
C MET A 26 3.04 -23.29 -5.46
N THR A 27 2.39 -23.22 -4.31
CA THR A 27 0.94 -23.22 -4.19
C THR A 27 0.41 -21.79 -4.21
N PHE A 28 -0.85 -21.64 -4.62
CA PHE A 28 -1.58 -20.37 -4.48
C PHE A 28 -1.48 -19.83 -3.05
N GLN A 29 -1.73 -20.70 -2.06
CA GLN A 29 -1.66 -20.35 -0.65
C GLN A 29 -0.29 -19.80 -0.24
N LYS A 30 0.80 -20.39 -0.74
CA LYS A 30 2.15 -19.86 -0.46
C LYS A 30 2.34 -18.46 -1.03
N GLY A 31 1.84 -18.18 -2.23
CA GLY A 31 1.84 -16.85 -2.82
C GLY A 31 1.10 -15.81 -1.97
N ILE A 32 -0.06 -16.19 -1.43
CA ILE A 32 -0.85 -15.34 -0.53
C ILE A 32 -0.10 -15.02 0.77
N GLU A 33 0.55 -16.02 1.37
CA GLU A 33 1.33 -15.83 2.59
C GLU A 33 2.47 -14.84 2.37
N LEU A 34 3.21 -14.98 1.28
CA LEU A 34 4.29 -14.06 0.91
C LEU A 34 3.76 -12.65 0.65
N TYR A 35 2.64 -12.51 -0.06
CA TYR A 35 1.97 -11.22 -0.27
C TYR A 35 1.59 -10.54 1.04
N LYS A 36 0.99 -11.29 1.98
CA LYS A 36 0.61 -10.78 3.31
C LYS A 36 1.83 -10.43 4.17
N ALA A 37 2.94 -11.14 4.01
CA ALA A 37 4.20 -10.86 4.68
C ALA A 37 4.95 -9.65 4.08
N GLY A 38 4.48 -9.10 2.96
CA GLY A 38 5.17 -8.01 2.24
C GLY A 38 6.37 -8.48 1.41
N GLU A 39 6.58 -9.79 1.27
CA GLU A 39 7.62 -10.37 0.41
C GLU A 39 7.17 -10.37 -1.05
N PHE A 40 7.01 -9.17 -1.63
CA PHE A 40 6.35 -8.97 -2.92
C PHE A 40 7.13 -9.59 -4.09
N GLU A 41 8.46 -9.56 -4.10
CA GLU A 41 9.29 -10.19 -5.12
C GLU A 41 9.16 -11.72 -5.10
N SER A 42 9.21 -12.32 -3.91
CA SER A 42 8.99 -13.75 -3.72
C SER A 42 7.57 -14.15 -4.15
N ALA A 43 6.56 -13.36 -3.76
CA ALA A 43 5.18 -13.59 -4.17
C ALA A 43 5.03 -13.50 -5.70
N LEU A 44 5.68 -12.52 -6.34
CA LEU A 44 5.67 -12.36 -7.80
C LEU A 44 6.23 -13.59 -8.52
N GLU A 45 7.33 -14.18 -8.02
CA GLU A 45 7.89 -15.42 -8.56
C GLU A 45 6.84 -16.55 -8.51
N VAL A 46 6.11 -16.68 -7.39
CA VAL A 46 5.04 -17.67 -7.24
C VAL A 46 3.93 -17.46 -8.25
N PHE A 47 3.38 -16.25 -8.33
CA PHE A 47 2.24 -15.99 -9.21
C PHE A 47 2.62 -16.10 -10.69
N ASN A 48 3.85 -15.72 -11.08
CA ASN A 48 4.33 -15.94 -12.45
C ASN A 48 4.40 -17.43 -12.81
N GLN A 49 4.90 -18.27 -11.90
CA GLN A 49 4.95 -19.72 -12.14
C GLN A 49 3.55 -20.37 -12.12
N LEU A 50 2.65 -19.91 -11.27
CA LEU A 50 1.26 -20.40 -11.28
C LEU A 50 0.56 -20.07 -12.59
N ILE A 51 0.72 -18.85 -13.09
CA ILE A 51 0.13 -18.39 -14.36
C ILE A 51 0.71 -19.14 -15.55
N SER A 52 2.02 -19.43 -15.57
CA SER A 52 2.62 -20.18 -16.69
C SER A 52 2.12 -21.62 -16.82
N ASN A 53 1.55 -22.18 -15.75
CA ASN A 53 1.13 -23.58 -15.65
C ASN A 53 -0.41 -23.77 -15.69
N SER A 54 -1.20 -22.70 -15.79
CA SER A 54 -2.66 -22.77 -15.62
C SER A 54 -3.45 -22.02 -16.71
N GLU A 55 -4.71 -22.40 -16.88
CA GLU A 55 -5.71 -21.59 -17.62
C GLU A 55 -5.96 -20.25 -16.89
N LYS A 56 -6.37 -19.23 -17.65
CA LYS A 56 -6.62 -17.85 -17.20
C LYS A 56 -7.60 -17.81 -16.01
N THR A 57 -7.08 -17.83 -14.79
CA THR A 57 -7.87 -17.69 -13.56
C THR A 57 -7.80 -16.24 -13.08
N PRO A 58 -8.94 -15.53 -12.96
CA PRO A 58 -8.96 -14.13 -12.53
C PRO A 58 -8.22 -13.90 -11.21
N GLU A 59 -8.26 -14.86 -10.29
CA GLU A 59 -7.63 -14.76 -8.97
C GLU A 59 -6.11 -14.67 -9.07
N LEU A 60 -5.46 -15.43 -9.95
CA LEU A 60 -4.01 -15.38 -10.11
C LEU A 60 -3.57 -14.01 -10.65
N HIS A 61 -4.29 -13.50 -11.65
CA HIS A 61 -4.02 -12.20 -12.24
C HIS A 61 -4.33 -11.06 -11.25
N LEU A 62 -5.39 -11.17 -10.44
CA LEU A 62 -5.69 -10.22 -9.37
C LEU A 62 -4.52 -10.08 -8.39
N TYR A 63 -3.98 -11.19 -7.90
CA TYR A 63 -2.86 -11.15 -6.96
C TYR A 63 -1.57 -10.67 -7.63
N ARG A 64 -1.27 -11.13 -8.84
CA ARG A 64 -0.10 -10.63 -9.57
C ARG A 64 -0.19 -9.13 -9.83
N GLY A 65 -1.34 -8.63 -10.28
CA GLY A 65 -1.59 -7.20 -10.50
C GLY A 65 -1.39 -6.39 -9.21
N ARG A 66 -1.95 -6.85 -8.09
CA ARG A 66 -1.75 -6.20 -6.78
C ARG A 66 -0.28 -6.18 -6.35
N ILE A 67 0.45 -7.28 -6.54
CA ILE A 67 1.89 -7.39 -6.24
C ILE A 67 2.69 -6.43 -7.12
N LEU A 68 2.45 -6.41 -8.43
CA LEU A 68 3.11 -5.52 -9.38
C LEU A 68 2.86 -4.05 -9.01
N SER A 69 1.64 -3.68 -8.64
CA SER A 69 1.32 -2.33 -8.13
C SER A 69 2.10 -1.97 -6.86
N ARG A 70 2.30 -2.91 -5.92
CA ARG A 70 3.11 -2.70 -4.70
C ARG A 70 4.60 -2.54 -5.01
N LEU A 71 5.08 -3.19 -6.06
CA LEU A 71 6.46 -3.07 -6.56
C LEU A 71 6.69 -1.82 -7.44
N GLY A 72 5.67 -0.98 -7.64
CA GLY A 72 5.75 0.18 -8.54
C GLY A 72 5.75 -0.18 -10.03
N LYS A 73 5.53 -1.46 -10.38
CA LYS A 73 5.44 -1.95 -11.76
C LYS A 73 4.03 -1.77 -12.33
N THR A 74 3.51 -0.55 -12.24
CA THR A 74 2.11 -0.23 -12.55
C THR A 74 1.74 -0.46 -14.01
N SER A 75 2.68 -0.25 -14.94
CA SER A 75 2.49 -0.54 -16.37
C SER A 75 2.33 -2.03 -16.67
N GLU A 76 2.92 -2.92 -15.87
CA GLU A 76 2.69 -4.36 -15.98
C GLU A 76 1.39 -4.75 -15.27
N ALA A 77 1.12 -4.14 -14.11
CA ALA A 77 -0.07 -4.42 -13.30
C ALA A 77 -1.37 -4.15 -14.07
N ILE A 78 -1.45 -3.07 -14.86
CA ILE A 78 -2.67 -2.72 -15.59
C ILE A 78 -3.10 -3.82 -16.58
N LEU A 79 -2.15 -4.58 -17.15
CA LEU A 79 -2.46 -5.67 -18.06
C LEU A 79 -3.22 -6.81 -17.36
N ASP A 80 -2.88 -7.08 -16.10
CA ASP A 80 -3.62 -8.05 -15.28
C ASP A 80 -5.01 -7.54 -14.92
N PHE A 81 -5.13 -6.26 -14.58
CA PHE A 81 -6.41 -5.65 -14.23
C PHE A 81 -7.35 -5.52 -15.43
N ASP A 82 -6.83 -5.18 -16.61
CA ASP A 82 -7.59 -5.18 -17.86
C ASP A 82 -8.14 -6.58 -18.16
N LEU A 83 -7.30 -7.62 -18.01
CA LEU A 83 -7.72 -9.00 -18.23
C LEU A 83 -8.84 -9.43 -17.27
N ILE A 84 -8.72 -9.17 -15.97
CA ILE A 84 -9.75 -9.64 -15.02
C ILE A 84 -11.09 -8.89 -15.17
N VAL A 85 -11.05 -7.62 -15.59
CA VAL A 85 -12.27 -6.86 -15.92
C VAL A 85 -12.90 -7.33 -17.24
N GLU A 86 -12.09 -7.79 -18.20
CA GLU A 86 -12.61 -8.44 -19.41
C GLU A 86 -13.30 -9.77 -19.09
N LEU A 87 -12.72 -10.56 -18.18
CA LEU A 87 -13.26 -11.86 -17.78
C LEU A 87 -14.54 -11.76 -16.93
N ASP A 88 -14.65 -10.75 -16.07
CA ASP A 88 -15.85 -10.48 -15.28
C ASP A 88 -16.17 -8.97 -15.25
N PRO A 89 -16.90 -8.46 -16.27
CA PRO A 89 -17.14 -7.03 -16.45
C PRO A 89 -18.16 -6.45 -15.46
N TYR A 90 -18.75 -7.25 -14.58
CA TYR A 90 -19.68 -6.78 -13.55
C TYR A 90 -19.09 -6.89 -12.14
N ASN A 91 -17.87 -7.42 -12.00
CA ASN A 91 -17.18 -7.49 -10.73
C ASN A 91 -16.72 -6.10 -10.28
N THR A 92 -17.49 -5.49 -9.38
CA THR A 92 -17.19 -4.14 -8.91
C THR A 92 -15.87 -4.05 -8.13
N ASN A 93 -15.37 -5.14 -7.55
CA ASN A 93 -14.04 -5.16 -6.92
C ASN A 93 -12.92 -5.07 -7.97
N TYR A 94 -13.02 -5.81 -9.08
CA TYR A 94 -12.02 -5.76 -10.15
C TYR A 94 -12.00 -4.39 -10.83
N ILE A 95 -13.18 -3.82 -11.08
CA ILE A 95 -13.32 -2.48 -11.65
C ILE A 95 -12.69 -1.42 -10.72
N SER A 96 -12.95 -1.48 -9.41
CA SER A 96 -12.35 -0.55 -8.45
C SER A 96 -10.82 -0.73 -8.34
N ASP A 97 -10.31 -1.96 -8.29
CA ASP A 97 -8.86 -2.19 -8.24
C ASP A 97 -8.17 -1.69 -9.52
N ARG A 98 -8.80 -1.88 -10.68
CA ARG A 98 -8.33 -1.34 -11.97
C ARG A 98 -8.30 0.19 -11.95
N ALA A 99 -9.34 0.83 -11.42
CA ALA A 99 -9.41 2.29 -11.27
C ALA A 99 -8.23 2.84 -10.43
N VAL A 100 -7.87 2.14 -9.35
CA VAL A 100 -6.69 2.50 -8.53
C VAL A 100 -5.41 2.44 -9.37
N VAL A 101 -5.21 1.39 -10.19
CA VAL A 101 -4.02 1.29 -11.03
C VAL A 101 -4.00 2.33 -12.15
N LEU A 102 -5.14 2.66 -12.74
CA LEU A 102 -5.27 3.76 -13.69
C LEU A 102 -4.84 5.09 -13.08
N HIS A 103 -5.26 5.37 -11.84
CA HIS A 103 -4.81 6.55 -11.10
C HIS A 103 -3.28 6.54 -10.88
N LEU A 104 -2.69 5.41 -10.50
CA LEU A 104 -1.22 5.30 -10.34
C LEU A 104 -0.46 5.51 -11.66
N LEU A 105 -1.12 5.34 -12.80
CA LEU A 105 -0.60 5.64 -14.14
C LEU A 105 -0.90 7.08 -14.59
N ASN A 106 -1.43 7.93 -13.71
CA ASN A 106 -1.92 9.29 -14.01
C ASN A 106 -3.05 9.34 -15.06
N ARG A 107 -3.76 8.22 -15.28
CA ARG A 107 -4.93 8.13 -16.18
C ARG A 107 -6.20 8.45 -15.40
N ASN A 108 -6.27 9.66 -14.85
CA ASN A 108 -7.29 10.04 -13.86
C ASN A 108 -8.72 10.05 -14.42
N ASP A 109 -8.92 10.48 -15.66
CA ASP A 109 -10.26 10.49 -16.28
C ASP A 109 -10.82 9.06 -16.43
N GLU A 110 -9.97 8.12 -16.84
CA GLU A 110 -10.35 6.71 -16.95
C GLU A 110 -10.57 6.07 -15.58
N ALA A 111 -9.76 6.43 -14.59
CA ALA A 111 -9.96 5.99 -13.21
C ALA A 111 -11.31 6.47 -12.65
N LEU A 112 -11.67 7.75 -12.87
CA LEU A 112 -12.95 8.30 -12.44
C LEU A 112 -14.12 7.55 -13.08
N ALA A 113 -14.06 7.31 -14.38
CA ALA A 113 -15.10 6.57 -15.11
C ALA A 113 -15.31 5.15 -14.55
N GLU A 114 -14.23 4.45 -14.17
CA GLU A 114 -14.32 3.11 -13.58
C GLU A 114 -14.84 3.16 -12.13
N PHE A 115 -14.46 4.16 -11.33
CA PHE A 115 -15.07 4.37 -10.01
C PHE A 115 -16.57 4.65 -10.11
N ASP A 116 -17.00 5.49 -11.06
CA ASP A 116 -18.40 5.77 -11.33
C ASP A 116 -19.16 4.51 -11.76
N ARG A 117 -18.57 3.72 -12.66
CA ARG A 117 -19.11 2.43 -13.09
C ARG A 117 -19.29 1.48 -11.90
N ALA A 118 -18.29 1.35 -11.03
CA ALA A 118 -18.37 0.48 -9.86
C ALA A 118 -19.47 0.93 -8.88
N ALA A 119 -19.61 2.24 -8.65
CA ALA A 119 -20.67 2.80 -7.79
C ALA A 119 -22.07 2.60 -8.39
N ASN A 120 -22.22 2.71 -9.72
CA ASN A 120 -23.50 2.48 -10.40
C ASN A 120 -23.93 1.00 -10.39
N LEU A 121 -22.98 0.07 -10.48
CA LEU A 121 -23.24 -1.37 -10.45
C LEU A 121 -23.58 -1.88 -9.05
N ASP A 122 -23.06 -1.24 -8.00
CA ASP A 122 -23.25 -1.64 -6.60
C ASP A 122 -23.62 -0.44 -5.71
N PRO A 123 -24.79 0.18 -5.93
CA PRO A 123 -25.13 1.49 -5.37
C PRO A 123 -25.45 1.47 -3.87
N LYS A 124 -25.55 0.28 -3.26
CA LYS A 124 -25.82 0.09 -1.83
C LYS A 124 -24.58 -0.25 -1.03
N ASN A 125 -23.43 -0.38 -1.68
CA ASN A 125 -22.19 -0.71 -1.01
C ASN A 125 -21.43 0.58 -0.63
N PRO A 126 -21.27 0.88 0.66
CA PRO A 126 -20.58 2.10 1.12
C PRO A 126 -19.14 2.18 0.61
N TYR A 127 -18.45 1.05 0.44
CA TYR A 127 -17.06 1.01 -0.01
C TYR A 127 -16.86 1.57 -1.43
N ARG A 128 -17.89 1.57 -2.28
CA ARG A 128 -17.81 2.16 -3.63
C ARG A 128 -17.65 3.67 -3.56
N TYR A 129 -18.43 4.29 -2.68
CA TYR A 129 -18.41 5.73 -2.48
C TYR A 129 -17.17 6.14 -1.69
N SER A 130 -16.77 5.43 -0.64
CA SER A 130 -15.55 5.79 0.11
C SER A 130 -14.28 5.63 -0.73
N SER A 131 -14.20 4.63 -1.62
CA SER A 131 -13.07 4.50 -2.56
C SER A 131 -13.03 5.64 -3.59
N ARG A 132 -14.20 6.00 -4.17
CA ARG A 132 -14.29 7.13 -5.11
C ARG A 132 -14.00 8.46 -4.43
N ALA A 133 -14.46 8.64 -3.19
CA ALA A 133 -14.17 9.82 -2.37
C ALA A 133 -12.67 9.98 -2.11
N TYR A 134 -11.98 8.89 -1.73
CA TYR A 134 -10.53 8.89 -1.57
C TYR A 134 -9.84 9.29 -2.88
N PHE A 135 -10.24 8.71 -4.00
CA PHE A 135 -9.69 9.09 -5.31
C PHE A 135 -9.94 10.56 -5.65
N LYS A 136 -11.17 11.08 -5.47
CA LYS A 136 -11.52 12.48 -5.71
C LYS A 136 -10.69 13.45 -4.87
N ASP A 137 -10.44 13.12 -3.60
CA ASP A 137 -9.52 13.89 -2.75
C ASP A 137 -8.11 13.96 -3.37
N ARG A 138 -7.59 12.82 -3.87
CA ARG A 138 -6.26 12.75 -4.48
C ARG A 138 -6.12 13.55 -5.78
N ILE A 139 -7.21 13.75 -6.51
CA ILE A 139 -7.22 14.56 -7.74
C ILE A 139 -7.68 16.02 -7.51
N GLY A 140 -7.97 16.39 -6.25
CA GLY A 140 -8.33 17.75 -5.86
C GLY A 140 -9.83 18.10 -5.93
N ASP A 141 -10.70 17.15 -6.29
CA ASP A 141 -12.15 17.31 -6.18
C ASP A 141 -12.61 17.11 -4.73
N LEU A 142 -12.27 18.08 -3.87
CA LEU A 142 -12.53 18.00 -2.43
C LEU A 142 -14.03 18.04 -2.11
N ASN A 143 -14.83 18.80 -2.87
CA ASN A 143 -16.28 18.85 -2.67
C ASN A 143 -16.95 17.54 -3.07
N GLY A 144 -16.61 16.99 -4.25
CA GLY A 144 -17.14 15.69 -4.68
C GLY A 144 -16.67 14.54 -3.80
N SER A 145 -15.49 14.67 -3.18
CA SER A 145 -15.00 13.73 -2.16
C SER A 145 -15.88 13.75 -0.90
N ILE A 146 -16.23 14.94 -0.38
CA ILE A 146 -17.15 15.09 0.76
C ILE A 146 -18.52 14.49 0.45
N GLU A 147 -19.08 14.75 -0.74
CA GLU A 147 -20.38 14.20 -1.15
C GLU A 147 -20.36 12.66 -1.17
N ASP A 148 -19.28 12.06 -1.65
CA ASP A 148 -19.14 10.61 -1.67
C ASP A 148 -18.92 10.02 -0.27
N TYR A 149 -18.15 10.68 0.60
CA TYR A 149 -18.06 10.26 2.00
C TYR A 149 -19.40 10.38 2.73
N ASP A 150 -20.17 11.44 2.48
CA ASP A 150 -21.52 11.59 3.03
C ASP A 150 -22.43 10.45 2.59
N LYS A 151 -22.33 10.04 1.31
CA LYS A 151 -23.08 8.89 0.79
C LYS A 151 -22.62 7.57 1.41
N ALA A 152 -21.32 7.36 1.59
CA ALA A 152 -20.77 6.18 2.25
C ALA A 152 -21.26 6.08 3.71
N ILE A 153 -21.17 7.17 4.47
CA ILE A 153 -21.63 7.27 5.86
C ILE A 153 -23.15 7.04 5.97
N ALA A 154 -23.94 7.54 5.02
CA ALA A 154 -25.38 7.30 5.02
C ALA A 154 -25.73 5.82 4.79
N LEU A 155 -24.88 5.07 4.09
CA LEU A 155 -25.04 3.63 3.86
C LEU A 155 -24.49 2.79 5.02
N ASP A 156 -23.39 3.24 5.65
CA ASP A 156 -22.79 2.63 6.84
C ASP A 156 -22.42 3.70 7.89
N PRO A 157 -23.33 4.01 8.83
CA PRO A 157 -23.12 5.02 9.86
C PRO A 157 -22.06 4.66 10.92
N GLU A 158 -21.56 3.42 10.93
CA GLU A 158 -20.58 2.93 11.90
C GLU A 158 -19.16 2.88 11.31
N ASP A 159 -18.97 3.31 10.05
CA ASP A 159 -17.65 3.39 9.42
C ASP A 159 -16.86 4.62 9.89
N ALA A 160 -16.12 4.43 10.99
CA ALA A 160 -15.21 5.43 11.53
C ALA A 160 -14.16 5.92 10.50
N VAL A 161 -13.74 5.08 9.55
CA VAL A 161 -12.74 5.46 8.55
C VAL A 161 -13.31 6.51 7.60
N SER A 162 -14.56 6.36 7.16
CA SER A 162 -15.23 7.36 6.32
C SER A 162 -15.41 8.70 7.03
N PHE A 163 -15.76 8.69 8.32
CA PHE A 163 -15.82 9.92 9.13
C PHE A 163 -14.45 10.61 9.24
N ASN A 164 -13.41 9.85 9.58
CA ASN A 164 -12.05 10.38 9.68
C ASN A 164 -11.59 10.98 8.34
N ASN A 165 -11.75 10.25 7.24
CA ASN A 165 -11.32 10.71 5.93
C ASN A 165 -12.10 11.94 5.46
N LYS A 166 -13.41 12.00 5.74
CA LYS A 166 -14.21 13.21 5.49
C LYS A 166 -13.67 14.40 6.30
N GLY A 167 -13.33 14.19 7.58
CA GLY A 167 -12.74 15.22 8.44
C GLY A 167 -11.45 15.80 7.87
N LEU A 168 -10.58 14.95 7.29
CA LEU A 168 -9.35 15.38 6.62
C LEU A 168 -9.63 16.23 5.36
N VAL A 169 -10.63 15.85 4.57
CA VAL A 169 -11.02 16.63 3.37
C VAL A 169 -11.66 17.97 3.77
N GLU A 170 -12.49 17.98 4.80
CA GLU A 170 -13.08 19.19 5.36
C GLU A 170 -12.02 20.16 5.90
N GLU A 171 -10.94 19.64 6.51
CA GLU A 171 -9.80 20.43 6.96
C GLU A 171 -9.05 21.08 5.78
N LYS A 172 -8.81 20.34 4.69
CA LYS A 172 -8.20 20.86 3.45
C LYS A 172 -9.00 22.04 2.86
N LEU A 173 -10.33 22.05 3.02
CA LEU A 173 -11.21 23.15 2.63
C LEU A 173 -11.33 24.27 3.67
N GLY A 174 -10.73 24.12 4.85
CA GLY A 174 -10.79 25.08 5.95
C GLY A 174 -12.07 25.01 6.79
N TYR A 175 -12.89 23.97 6.64
CA TYR A 175 -14.13 23.77 7.39
C TYR A 175 -13.88 23.21 8.80
N LYS A 176 -13.15 23.97 9.64
CA LYS A 176 -12.67 23.54 10.96
C LYS A 176 -13.76 22.93 11.85
N GLU A 177 -14.92 23.58 11.97
CA GLU A 177 -16.02 23.08 12.82
C GLU A 177 -16.66 21.80 12.30
N ARG A 178 -16.72 21.62 10.97
CA ARG A 178 -17.26 20.40 10.37
C ARG A 178 -16.27 19.24 10.52
N SER A 179 -15.00 19.51 10.21
CA SER A 179 -13.90 18.57 10.37
C SER A 179 -13.80 18.04 11.81
N LYS A 180 -13.86 18.94 12.81
CA LYS A 180 -13.88 18.56 14.23
C LYS A 180 -15.01 17.58 14.56
N LYS A 181 -16.24 17.85 14.12
CA LYS A 181 -17.39 16.96 14.33
C LYS A 181 -17.20 15.61 13.65
N SER A 182 -16.65 15.60 12.43
CA SER A 182 -16.34 14.37 11.70
C SER A 182 -15.31 13.52 12.48
N PHE A 183 -14.26 14.13 13.02
CA PHE A 183 -13.28 13.42 13.87
C PHE A 183 -13.86 12.94 15.19
N GLU A 184 -14.61 13.78 15.92
CA GLU A 184 -15.29 13.39 17.17
C GLU A 184 -16.18 12.16 16.95
N LYS A 185 -16.92 12.12 15.85
CA LYS A 185 -17.75 10.97 15.51
C LYS A 185 -16.92 9.72 15.19
N ALA A 186 -15.81 9.86 14.48
CA ALA A 186 -14.86 8.76 14.23
C ALA A 186 -14.29 8.20 15.54
N ASP A 187 -13.86 9.08 16.44
CA ASP A 187 -13.30 8.73 17.75
C ASP A 187 -14.32 8.01 18.63
N ASP A 188 -15.55 8.53 18.70
CA ASP A 188 -16.65 7.93 19.44
C ASP A 188 -16.96 6.50 18.98
N LEU A 189 -16.96 6.27 17.65
CA LEU A 189 -17.23 4.95 17.05
C LEU A 189 -16.17 3.90 17.43
N VAL A 190 -14.90 4.30 17.56
CA VAL A 190 -13.80 3.39 17.94
C VAL A 190 -13.48 3.41 19.44
N GLY A 191 -14.19 4.23 20.22
CA GLY A 191 -13.94 4.41 21.65
C GLY A 191 -12.61 5.10 21.97
N TYR A 192 -12.02 5.79 20.99
CA TYR A 192 -10.83 6.62 21.23
C TYR A 192 -11.25 7.88 21.98
N LYS A 193 -10.48 8.23 23.02
CA LYS A 193 -10.65 9.49 23.74
C LYS A 193 -9.34 10.24 23.63
N PRO A 194 -9.30 11.36 22.89
CA PRO A 194 -8.12 12.21 22.88
C PRO A 194 -7.80 12.58 24.32
N GLN A 195 -6.55 12.35 24.75
CA GLN A 195 -6.10 12.90 26.02
C GLN A 195 -6.08 14.42 25.87
N ASP A 196 -6.62 15.16 26.86
CA ASP A 196 -6.51 16.62 26.94
C ASP A 196 -5.03 17.02 27.04
N GLN A 197 -4.31 17.00 25.92
CA GLN A 197 -3.10 17.78 25.77
C GLN A 197 -3.59 19.22 25.64
N LYS A 198 -3.64 19.91 26.79
CA LYS A 198 -3.70 21.37 26.80
C LYS A 198 -2.67 21.87 25.78
N GLU A 199 -3.05 22.80 24.92
CA GLU A 199 -2.16 23.53 24.01
C GLU A 199 -1.10 24.39 24.77
N ASP A 200 -0.66 23.96 25.95
CA ASP A 200 0.38 24.59 26.78
C ASP A 200 1.78 24.26 26.28
N GLN A 201 1.94 23.29 25.37
CA GLN A 201 3.18 23.19 24.59
C GLN A 201 3.08 24.16 23.42
N PRO A 202 4.00 25.14 23.30
CA PRO A 202 4.01 26.00 22.13
C PRO A 202 4.08 25.09 20.90
N LYS A 203 3.10 25.22 19.99
CA LYS A 203 3.23 24.68 18.64
C LYS A 203 4.63 25.08 18.18
N PRO A 204 5.49 24.14 17.74
CA PRO A 204 6.77 24.50 17.15
C PRO A 204 6.47 25.63 16.17
N PRO A 205 7.24 26.74 16.19
CA PRO A 205 6.99 27.84 15.29
C PRO A 205 6.74 27.25 13.91
N LEU A 206 5.59 27.54 13.31
CA LEU A 206 5.36 27.21 11.90
C LEU A 206 6.51 27.90 11.18
N GLU A 207 7.54 27.12 10.86
CA GLU A 207 8.67 27.60 10.10
C GLU A 207 8.03 28.13 8.84
N LYS A 208 8.18 29.43 8.60
CA LYS A 208 7.69 30.02 7.36
C LYS A 208 8.34 29.19 6.28
N VAL A 209 7.55 28.36 5.60
CA VAL A 209 8.02 27.70 4.39
C VAL A 209 8.25 28.87 3.45
N GLU A 210 9.49 29.33 3.40
CA GLU A 210 9.89 30.32 2.42
C GLU A 210 9.50 29.76 1.06
N PRO A 211 8.89 30.59 0.18
CA PRO A 211 8.50 30.11 -1.14
C PRO A 211 9.72 29.46 -1.76
N ILE A 212 9.56 28.20 -2.18
CA ILE A 212 10.60 27.43 -2.85
C ILE A 212 11.00 28.24 -4.07
N VAL A 213 12.13 28.94 -3.98
CA VAL A 213 12.78 29.53 -5.14
C VAL A 213 13.37 28.34 -5.88
N ASN A 214 12.81 28.05 -7.04
CA ASN A 214 13.38 27.08 -7.98
C ASN A 214 14.70 27.66 -8.51
N ASP A 215 15.78 27.40 -7.79
CA ASP A 215 17.14 27.49 -8.34
C ASP A 215 17.66 26.05 -8.45
N GLU A 216 17.61 25.51 -9.67
CA GLU A 216 17.86 24.11 -10.06
C GLU A 216 19.31 23.61 -9.85
N GLU A 217 20.20 24.33 -9.15
CA GLU A 217 21.65 24.10 -9.30
C GLU A 217 22.38 23.36 -8.15
N ASP A 218 21.77 23.07 -6.99
CA ASP A 218 22.52 22.49 -5.84
C ASP A 218 21.98 21.16 -5.25
N LEU A 219 21.01 20.50 -5.91
CA LEU A 219 20.40 19.25 -5.41
C LEU A 219 21.25 17.97 -5.59
N GLU A 220 22.43 18.05 -6.20
CA GLU A 220 23.24 16.87 -6.51
C GLU A 220 24.31 16.49 -5.47
N LYS A 221 24.42 17.18 -4.31
CA LYS A 221 25.39 16.78 -3.27
C LYS A 221 24.75 16.04 -2.08
N GLU A 222 24.32 14.83 -2.41
CA GLU A 222 24.42 13.58 -1.65
C GLU A 222 23.91 13.51 -0.19
N LEU A 223 22.69 12.97 -0.03
CA LEU A 223 22.37 11.99 1.03
C LEU A 223 22.83 10.60 0.57
N THR A 224 24.14 10.34 0.56
CA THR A 224 24.65 9.00 0.23
C THR A 224 24.57 8.05 1.42
N PHE A 225 24.40 6.76 1.11
CA PHE A 225 24.46 5.65 2.08
C PHE A 225 25.75 5.67 2.92
N GLY A 226 26.83 6.28 2.41
CA GLY A 226 28.06 6.55 3.14
C GLY A 226 27.85 7.47 4.35
N HIS A 227 27.04 8.52 4.22
CA HIS A 227 26.73 9.42 5.32
C HIS A 227 25.87 8.72 6.39
N PHE A 228 24.89 7.92 5.95
CA PHE A 228 24.10 7.06 6.84
C PHE A 228 24.97 6.07 7.63
N LEU A 229 25.91 5.38 6.97
CA LEU A 229 26.84 4.47 7.65
C LEU A 229 27.81 5.21 8.58
N GLN A 230 28.19 6.46 8.28
CA GLN A 230 29.02 7.28 9.16
C GLN A 230 28.28 7.64 10.45
N THR A 231 26.99 7.96 10.36
CA THR A 231 26.12 8.19 11.53
C THR A 231 25.97 6.91 12.37
N ILE A 232 25.77 5.76 11.72
CA ILE A 232 25.71 4.44 12.40
C ILE A 232 27.07 4.08 13.03
N LYS A 233 28.20 4.47 12.43
CA LYS A 233 29.54 4.21 12.99
C LYS A 233 29.73 4.92 14.33
N GLY A 234 29.19 6.13 14.50
CA GLY A 234 29.19 6.86 15.78
C GLY A 234 28.48 6.09 16.90
N LEU A 235 27.37 5.42 16.57
CA LEU A 235 26.64 4.50 17.45
C LEU A 235 27.44 3.24 17.84
N VAL A 236 28.49 2.88 17.10
CA VAL A 236 29.33 1.70 17.40
C VAL A 236 30.63 2.09 18.10
N THR A 237 31.15 3.31 17.89
CA THR A 237 32.44 3.73 18.43
C THR A 237 32.34 4.46 19.77
N ASP A 238 31.31 5.29 20.01
CA ASP A 238 31.18 6.04 21.26
C ASP A 238 30.43 5.25 22.35
N PRO A 239 31.04 4.96 23.51
CA PRO A 239 30.37 4.31 24.64
C PRO A 239 29.21 5.14 25.21
N LYS A 240 29.26 6.47 25.14
CA LYS A 240 28.22 7.36 25.67
C LYS A 240 26.96 7.32 24.79
N THR A 241 27.13 7.47 23.47
CA THR A 241 26.02 7.35 22.50
C THR A 241 25.37 5.97 22.53
N ARG A 242 26.15 4.90 22.74
CA ARG A 242 25.59 3.54 22.93
C ARG A 242 24.71 3.41 24.15
N LYS A 243 25.06 4.10 25.24
CA LYS A 243 24.27 4.09 26.48
C LYS A 243 22.96 4.84 26.29
N GLU A 244 23.01 6.04 25.69
CA GLU A 244 21.84 6.86 25.39
C GLU A 244 20.88 6.13 24.42
N PHE A 245 21.40 5.49 23.38
CA PHE A 245 20.59 4.68 22.46
C PHE A 245 19.96 3.45 23.13
N LYS A 246 20.69 2.77 24.03
CA LYS A 246 20.13 1.65 24.81
C LYS A 246 19.04 2.10 25.77
N GLU A 247 19.20 3.25 26.43
CA GLU A 247 18.16 3.84 27.30
C GLU A 247 16.93 4.23 26.49
N PHE A 248 17.11 4.80 25.30
CA PHE A 248 16.04 5.11 24.37
C PHE A 248 15.25 3.85 23.97
N ILE A 249 15.92 2.79 23.50
CA ILE A 249 15.27 1.51 23.13
C ILE A 249 14.58 0.88 24.34
N LYS A 250 15.22 0.89 25.52
CA LYS A 250 14.62 0.37 26.75
C LYS A 250 13.35 1.12 27.14
N ASN A 251 13.32 2.45 26.98
CA ASN A 251 12.14 3.26 27.25
C ASN A 251 11.03 3.08 26.20
N LEU A 252 11.41 2.80 24.95
CA LEU A 252 10.48 2.57 23.85
C LEU A 252 9.74 1.22 23.98
N PHE A 253 10.42 0.17 24.46
CA PHE A 253 9.84 -1.18 24.58
C PHE A 253 9.52 -1.61 26.02
N GLY A 254 9.94 -0.84 27.04
CA GLY A 254 9.77 -1.18 28.45
C GLY A 254 8.45 -0.75 29.09
N ARG A 255 7.57 -0.02 28.38
CA ARG A 255 6.29 0.48 28.94
C ARG A 255 5.12 -0.51 28.91
N ASN A 256 5.30 -1.75 28.46
CA ASN A 256 4.25 -2.77 28.41
C ASN A 256 4.30 -3.77 29.59
N LYS A 257 4.56 -3.29 30.81
CA LYS A 257 4.20 -4.00 32.05
C LYS A 257 3.80 -3.00 33.12
N LEU A 258 2.52 -2.68 33.16
CA LEU A 258 1.67 -2.52 34.34
C LEU A 258 0.22 -2.39 33.86
#